data_AF-A0A544TNN2-F1
#
_entry.id   AF-A0A544TNN2-F1
#
_cell.length_a   1.000
_cell.length_b   1.000
_cell.length_c   1.000
_cell.angle_alpha   90.00
_cell.angle_beta   90.00
_cell.angle_gamma   90.00
#
_symmetry.space_group_name_H-M   'P 1'
#
loop_
_entity.id
_entity.type
_entity.pdbx_description
1 polymer ?
#
loop_
_entity_poly.entity_id
_entity_poly.type
_entity_poly.pdbx_seq_one_letter_code
_entity_poly.pdbx_strand_id
1 'polypeptide(L)'
;MKTTHFILGILTGAVVGASTVLLSTPQSGGEFRSTLKSTSLDVRDKVSDVKQQLQQLKNSITLLGKESKEVIPQTIDELKSSVAQWQNETAPIQEQLQAEITSIQQAVEELERTLPKPQKTFTE
;
A
#
# COMPACT_ATOMS: atom_id res chain seq x y z
N MET A 1 7.86 23.36 -4.98
CA MET A 1 8.53 23.55 -6.29
C MET A 1 8.01 22.66 -7.44
N LYS A 2 7.00 21.79 -7.25
CA LYS A 2 6.58 20.83 -8.30
C LYS A 2 5.55 21.36 -9.32
N THR A 3 4.72 22.32 -8.92
CA THR A 3 3.64 22.87 -9.78
C THR A 3 4.17 23.66 -10.98
N THR A 4 5.31 24.35 -10.83
CA THR A 4 5.90 25.18 -11.89
C THR A 4 6.34 24.34 -13.10
N HIS A 5 6.98 23.18 -12.89
CA HIS A 5 7.38 22.29 -13.99
C HIS A 5 6.19 21.62 -14.67
N PHE A 6 5.13 21.31 -13.91
CA PHE A 6 3.90 20.77 -14.50
C PHE A 6 3.22 21.78 -15.43
N ILE A 7 3.08 23.04 -15.01
CA ILE A 7 2.52 24.11 -15.84
C ILE A 7 3.40 24.35 -17.07
N LEU A 8 4.73 24.33 -16.91
CA LEU A 8 5.66 24.46 -18.02
C LEU A 8 5.47 23.34 -19.05
N GLY A 9 5.31 22.09 -18.62
CA GLY A 9 5.03 20.96 -19.49
C GLY A 9 3.71 21.11 -20.28
N ILE A 10 2.65 21.58 -19.62
CA ILE A 10 1.38 21.89 -20.28
C ILE A 10 1.56 22.98 -21.33
N LEU A 11 2.26 24.06 -21.01
CA LEU A 11 2.49 25.17 -21.93
C LEU A 11 3.30 24.75 -23.15
N THR A 12 4.42 24.06 -22.92
CA THR A 12 5.27 23.56 -24.01
C THR A 12 4.50 22.57 -24.90
N GLY A 13 3.72 21.67 -24.30
CA GLY A 13 2.86 20.74 -25.05
C GLY A 13 1.77 21.44 -25.85
N ALA A 14 1.14 22.48 -25.30
CA ALA A 14 0.11 23.27 -25.99
C ALA A 14 0.70 24.02 -27.19
N VAL A 15 1.87 24.63 -27.06
CA VAL A 15 2.53 25.35 -28.17
C VAL A 15 2.91 24.38 -29.29
N VAL A 16 3.56 23.27 -28.95
CA VAL A 16 3.96 22.26 -29.95
C VAL A 16 2.72 21.67 -30.61
N GLY A 17 1.72 21.24 -29.83
CA GLY A 17 0.49 20.62 -30.35
C GLY A 17 -0.35 21.58 -31.19
N ALA A 18 -0.50 22.83 -30.79
CA ALA A 18 -1.20 23.83 -31.61
C ALA A 18 -0.48 24.06 -32.94
N SER A 19 0.85 24.13 -32.91
CA SER A 19 1.65 24.33 -34.12
C SER A 19 1.54 23.14 -35.07
N THR A 20 1.59 21.90 -34.57
CA THR A 20 1.41 20.71 -35.42
C THR A 20 0.02 20.63 -36.01
N VAL A 21 -1.03 20.92 -35.22
CA VAL A 21 -2.41 20.97 -35.72
C VAL A 21 -2.55 22.03 -36.80
N LEU A 22 -2.06 23.26 -36.57
CA LEU A 22 -2.14 24.33 -37.56
C LEU A 22 -1.38 24.02 -38.85
N LEU A 23 -0.20 23.40 -38.77
CA LEU A 23 0.60 23.04 -39.94
C LEU A 23 0.06 21.83 -40.71
N SER A 24 -0.56 20.87 -40.02
CA SER A 24 -1.04 19.62 -40.61
C SER A 24 -2.53 19.66 -40.98
N THR A 25 -3.24 20.76 -40.71
CA THR A 25 -4.67 20.89 -41.02
C THR A 25 -4.87 21.03 -42.53
N PRO A 26 -5.69 20.16 -43.17
CA PRO A 26 -5.96 20.22 -44.61
C PRO A 26 -7.00 21.27 -45.01
N GLN A 27 -7.64 21.95 -44.05
CA GLN A 27 -8.71 22.94 -44.28
C GLN A 27 -8.16 24.35 -44.50
N SER A 28 -8.91 25.17 -45.26
CA SER A 28 -8.58 26.58 -45.42
C SER A 28 -8.78 27.35 -44.09
N GLY A 29 -8.04 28.45 -43.88
CA GLY A 29 -8.10 29.21 -42.63
C GLY A 29 -9.49 29.76 -42.29
N GLY A 30 -10.32 30.07 -43.31
CA GLY A 30 -11.71 30.48 -43.14
C GLY A 30 -12.60 29.34 -42.63
N GLU A 31 -12.49 28.17 -43.22
CA GLU A 31 -13.23 26.96 -42.81
C GLU A 31 -12.80 26.46 -41.43
N PHE A 32 -11.49 26.51 -41.14
CA PHE A 32 -10.96 26.13 -39.83
C PHE A 32 -11.51 27.03 -38.72
N ARG A 33 -11.56 28.35 -38.92
CA ARG A 33 -12.16 29.28 -37.94
C ARG A 33 -13.66 29.03 -37.75
N SER A 34 -14.39 28.75 -38.83
CA SER A 34 -15.82 28.45 -38.77
C SER A 34 -16.09 27.15 -38.01
N THR A 35 -15.32 26.10 -38.34
CA THR A 35 -15.37 24.79 -37.66
C THR A 35 -15.00 24.93 -36.19
N LEU A 36 -13.93 25.66 -35.88
CA LEU A 36 -13.50 25.92 -34.50
C LEU A 36 -14.59 26.64 -33.70
N LYS A 37 -15.32 27.58 -34.29
CA LYS A 37 -16.42 28.28 -33.61
C LYS A 37 -17.56 27.34 -33.25
N SER A 38 -17.91 26.41 -34.13
CA SER A 38 -18.94 25.39 -33.86
C SER A 38 -18.46 24.38 -32.81
N THR A 39 -17.28 23.80 -33.02
CA THR A 39 -16.70 22.77 -32.15
C THR A 39 -16.34 23.33 -30.77
N SER A 40 -16.03 24.62 -30.64
CA SER A 40 -15.74 25.25 -29.35
C SER A 40 -16.93 25.20 -28.40
N LEU A 41 -18.17 25.21 -28.90
CA LEU A 41 -19.36 25.09 -28.06
C LEU A 41 -19.47 23.66 -27.51
N ASP A 42 -19.35 22.65 -28.37
CA ASP A 42 -19.40 21.24 -27.97
C ASP A 42 -18.25 20.85 -27.02
N VAL A 43 -17.05 21.38 -27.27
CA VAL A 43 -15.88 21.16 -26.41
C VAL A 43 -16.10 21.80 -25.05
N ARG A 44 -16.72 22.99 -24.98
CA ARG A 44 -17.01 23.65 -23.70
C ARG A 44 -17.94 22.79 -22.84
N ASP A 45 -18.97 22.21 -23.43
CA ASP A 45 -19.92 21.36 -22.71
C ASP A 45 -19.23 20.08 -22.22
N LYS A 46 -18.47 19.41 -23.10
CA LYS A 46 -17.70 18.22 -22.72
C LYS A 46 -16.66 18.50 -21.63
N VAL A 47 -16.00 19.66 -21.67
CA VAL A 47 -15.06 20.07 -20.62
C VAL A 47 -15.77 20.34 -19.30
N SER A 48 -17.00 20.90 -19.34
CA SER A 48 -17.82 21.07 -18.15
C SER A 48 -18.17 19.71 -17.51
N ASP A 49 -18.56 18.74 -18.34
CA ASP A 49 -18.88 17.38 -17.86
C ASP A 49 -17.66 16.70 -17.24
N VAL A 50 -16.51 16.76 -17.91
CA VAL A 50 -15.24 16.21 -17.39
C VAL A 50 -14.86 16.89 -16.09
N LYS A 51 -15.03 18.22 -15.98
CA LYS A 51 -14.77 18.95 -14.74
C LYS A 51 -15.70 18.47 -13.61
N GLN A 52 -16.98 18.25 -13.89
CA GLN A 52 -17.92 17.72 -12.89
C GLN A 52 -17.52 16.32 -12.44
N GLN A 53 -17.19 15.42 -13.38
CA GLN A 53 -16.72 14.07 -13.07
C GLN A 53 -15.42 14.08 -12.24
N LEU A 54 -14.47 14.95 -12.59
CA LEU A 54 -13.24 15.12 -11.80
C LEU A 54 -13.50 15.66 -10.39
N GLN A 55 -14.46 16.58 -10.23
CA GLN A 55 -14.87 17.05 -8.91
C GLN A 55 -15.51 15.93 -8.09
N GLN A 56 -16.38 15.12 -8.70
CA GLN A 56 -16.97 13.96 -8.04
C GLN A 56 -15.90 12.96 -7.63
N LEU A 57 -14.99 12.58 -8.53
CA LEU A 57 -13.87 11.69 -8.22
C LEU A 57 -12.99 12.23 -7.10
N LYS A 58 -12.64 13.52 -7.14
CA LYS A 58 -11.87 14.18 -6.08
C LYS A 58 -12.60 14.09 -4.74
N ASN A 59 -13.91 14.35 -4.73
CA ASN A 59 -14.72 14.27 -3.52
C ASN A 59 -14.78 12.85 -2.99
N SER A 60 -14.99 11.84 -3.84
CA SER A 60 -14.97 10.42 -3.48
C SER A 60 -13.61 10.00 -2.90
N ILE A 61 -12.51 10.38 -3.53
CA ILE A 61 -11.15 10.10 -3.01
C ILE A 61 -10.91 10.80 -1.67
N THR A 62 -11.43 12.01 -1.50
CA THR A 62 -11.29 12.77 -0.24
C THR A 62 -12.14 12.16 0.88
N LEU A 63 -13.36 11.69 0.57
CA LEU A 63 -14.24 10.97 1.49
C LEU A 63 -13.63 9.63 1.90
N LEU A 64 -13.23 8.81 0.93
CA LEU A 64 -12.50 7.55 1.17
C LEU A 64 -11.25 7.80 2.01
N GLY A 65 -10.45 8.81 1.69
CA GLY A 65 -9.24 9.15 2.43
C GLY A 65 -9.50 9.67 3.85
N LYS A 66 -10.66 10.28 4.11
CA LYS A 66 -11.08 10.70 5.46
C LYS A 66 -11.58 9.52 6.28
N GLU A 67 -12.47 8.68 5.74
CA GLU A 67 -12.93 7.46 6.43
C GLU A 67 -11.77 6.47 6.67
N SER A 68 -10.85 6.35 5.72
CA SER A 68 -9.63 5.56 5.88
C SER A 68 -8.69 6.11 6.95
N LYS A 69 -8.70 7.42 7.23
CA LYS A 69 -7.91 8.03 8.29
C LYS A 69 -8.50 7.82 9.69
N GLU A 70 -9.79 7.52 9.80
CA GLU A 70 -10.46 7.37 11.10
C GLU A 70 -10.52 5.89 11.53
N VAL A 71 -10.73 4.97 10.58
CA VAL A 71 -10.90 3.53 10.87
C VAL A 71 -9.58 2.74 10.87
N ILE A 72 -8.63 3.08 10.00
CA ILE A 72 -7.38 2.32 9.85
C ILE A 72 -6.42 2.49 11.05
N PRO A 73 -6.16 3.69 11.60
CA PRO A 73 -5.20 3.81 12.69
C PRO A 73 -5.68 3.13 13.97
N GLN A 74 -6.99 3.19 14.28
CA GLN A 74 -7.55 2.53 15.46
C GLN A 74 -7.40 1.00 15.39
N THR A 75 -7.66 0.41 14.23
CA THR A 75 -7.51 -1.04 14.02
C THR A 75 -6.04 -1.47 14.11
N ILE A 76 -5.10 -0.67 13.59
CA ILE A 76 -3.67 -0.96 13.67
C ILE A 76 -3.15 -0.84 15.10
N ASP A 77 -3.58 0.16 15.85
CA ASP A 77 -3.17 0.36 17.25
C ASP A 77 -3.72 -0.77 18.16
N GLU A 78 -4.96 -1.19 17.95
CA GLU A 78 -5.56 -2.34 18.66
C GLU A 78 -4.85 -3.67 18.33
N LEU A 79 -4.50 -3.90 17.06
CA LEU A 79 -3.71 -5.07 16.67
C LEU A 79 -2.31 -5.04 17.29
N LYS A 80 -1.66 -3.88 17.31
CA LYS A 80 -0.34 -3.71 17.92
C LYS A 80 -0.38 -3.97 19.43
N SER A 81 -1.43 -3.50 20.10
CA SER A 81 -1.66 -3.77 21.53
C SER A 81 -1.89 -5.26 21.78
N SER A 82 -2.70 -5.92 20.95
CA SER A 82 -2.99 -7.36 21.08
C SER A 82 -1.75 -8.22 20.86
N VAL A 83 -0.91 -7.88 19.89
CA VAL A 83 0.37 -8.57 19.64
C VAL A 83 1.35 -8.34 20.79
N ALA A 84 1.45 -7.11 21.31
CA ALA A 84 2.31 -6.80 22.46
C ALA A 84 1.87 -7.54 23.72
N GLN A 85 0.56 -7.65 23.97
CA GLN A 85 0.00 -8.40 25.08
C GLN A 85 0.28 -9.90 24.94
N TRP A 86 0.03 -10.49 23.76
CA TRP A 86 0.35 -11.89 23.48
C TRP A 86 1.83 -12.20 23.70
N GLN A 87 2.72 -11.30 23.26
CA GLN A 87 4.16 -11.46 23.43
C GLN A 87 4.58 -11.38 24.91
N ASN A 88 3.97 -10.47 25.68
CA ASN A 88 4.24 -10.32 27.11
C ASN A 88 3.71 -11.51 27.94
N GLU A 89 2.58 -12.08 27.56
CA GLU A 89 1.97 -13.25 28.23
C GLU A 89 2.65 -14.56 27.84
N THR A 90 3.14 -14.69 26.59
CA THR A 90 3.74 -15.94 26.09
C THR A 90 5.23 -16.06 26.41
N ALA A 91 5.97 -14.95 26.52
CA ALA A 91 7.39 -14.94 26.90
C ALA A 91 7.71 -15.69 28.21
N PRO A 92 7.01 -15.46 29.35
CA PRO A 92 7.30 -16.18 30.59
C PRO A 92 6.95 -17.67 30.51
N ILE A 93 5.95 -18.04 29.69
CA ILE A 93 5.55 -19.44 29.48
C ILE A 93 6.64 -20.19 28.69
N GLN A 94 7.26 -19.53 27.71
CA GLN A 94 8.42 -20.10 27.00
C GLN A 94 9.61 -20.33 27.93
N GLU A 95 9.95 -19.37 28.80
CA GLU A 95 11.04 -19.53 29.76
C GLU A 95 10.76 -20.65 30.77
N GLN A 96 9.53 -20.76 31.29
CA GLN A 96 9.15 -21.84 32.19
C GLN A 96 9.25 -23.22 31.52
N LEU A 97 8.73 -23.37 30.29
CA LEU A 97 8.82 -24.64 29.56
C LEU A 97 10.28 -25.02 29.28
N GLN A 98 11.15 -24.06 28.99
CA GLN A 98 12.56 -24.32 28.73
C GLN A 98 13.30 -24.74 30.02
N ALA A 99 12.95 -24.13 31.15
CA ALA A 99 13.44 -24.54 32.47
C ALA A 99 12.97 -25.95 32.85
N GLU A 100 11.70 -26.28 32.62
CA GLU A 100 11.16 -27.62 32.87
C GLU A 100 11.78 -28.69 31.97
N ILE A 101 11.97 -28.42 30.67
CA ILE A 101 12.67 -29.34 29.77
C ILE A 101 14.11 -29.59 30.22
N THR A 102 14.81 -28.53 30.67
CA THR A 102 16.19 -28.64 31.17
C THR A 102 16.24 -29.47 32.46
N SER A 103 15.29 -29.25 33.37
CA SER A 103 15.15 -30.02 34.61
C SER A 103 14.90 -31.51 34.32
N ILE A 104 14.03 -31.82 33.36
CA ILE A 104 13.74 -33.20 32.96
C ILE A 104 14.99 -33.85 32.35
N GLN A 105 15.74 -33.15 31.48
CA GLN A 105 16.99 -33.67 30.92
C GLN A 105 18.02 -33.99 32.00
N GLN A 106 18.18 -33.10 32.99
CA GLN A 106 19.10 -33.33 34.11
C GLN A 106 18.68 -34.53 34.96
N ALA A 107 17.39 -34.66 35.26
CA ALA A 107 16.87 -35.80 36.01
C ALA A 107 17.08 -37.12 35.25
N VAL A 108 16.89 -37.12 33.92
CA VAL A 108 17.16 -38.28 33.06
C VAL A 108 18.64 -38.64 33.05
N GLU A 109 19.54 -37.66 32.92
CA GLU A 109 20.99 -37.90 32.91
C GLU A 109 21.50 -38.41 34.28
N GLU A 110 20.93 -37.91 35.38
CA GLU A 110 21.23 -38.39 36.73
C GLU A 110 20.70 -39.82 36.95
N LEU A 111 19.50 -40.13 36.44
CA LEU A 111 18.98 -41.50 36.43
C LEU A 111 19.88 -42.44 35.61
N GLU A 112 20.37 -42.03 34.45
CA GLU A 112 21.30 -42.85 33.65
C GLU A 112 22.67 -43.05 34.32
N ARG A 113 23.14 -42.07 35.09
CA ARG A 113 24.40 -42.19 35.85
C ARG A 113 24.28 -43.06 37.10
N THR A 114 23.11 -43.04 37.74
CA THR A 114 22.83 -43.80 38.97
C THR A 114 22.37 -45.23 38.68
N LEU A 115 21.89 -45.51 37.46
CA LEU A 115 21.63 -46.87 36.99
C LEU A 115 22.94 -47.57 36.58
N PRO A 116 23.31 -48.70 37.20
CA PRO A 116 24.42 -49.51 36.70
C PRO A 116 24.08 -50.05 35.31
N LYS A 117 24.97 -49.83 34.34
CA LYS A 117 24.89 -50.42 32.99
C LYS A 117 24.64 -51.93 33.14
N PRO A 118 23.62 -52.53 32.49
CA PRO A 118 23.41 -53.96 32.57
C PRO A 118 24.61 -54.70 31.96
N GLN A 119 25.47 -55.24 32.82
CA GLN A 119 26.33 -56.36 32.49
C GLN A 119 25.44 -57.60 32.40
N LYS A 120 25.26 -58.10 31.19
CA LYS A 120 25.05 -59.52 30.93
C LYS A 120 26.02 -59.91 29.82
N THR A 121 27.29 -60.17 30.17
CA THR A 121 27.85 -61.53 30.34
C THR A 121 27.40 -62.51 29.27
N PHE A 122 28.34 -62.75 28.36
CA PHE A 122 28.46 -63.92 27.50
C PHE A 122 28.85 -65.14 28.37
N THR A 123 28.13 -66.26 28.25
CA THR A 123 28.55 -67.67 28.51
C THR A 123 27.32 -68.54 28.23
N GLU A 124 27.29 -69.20 27.06
CA GLU A 124 27.56 -70.63 26.81
C GLU A 124 26.30 -71.50 26.93
#